data_AF-A0A498FD07-F1
#
_entry.id   AF-A0A498FD07-F1
#
_cell.length_a   1.000
_cell.length_b   1.000
_cell.length_c   1.000
_cell.angle_alpha   90.00
_cell.angle_beta   90.00
_cell.angle_gamma   90.00
#
_symmetry.space_group_name_H-M   'P 1'
#
loop_
_entity.id
_entity.type
_entity.pdbx_description
1 polymer ?
#
loop_
_entity_poly.entity_id
_entity_poly.type
_entity_poly.pdbx_seq_one_letter_code
_entity_poly.pdbx_strand_id
1 'polypeptide(L)'
;MMGRLGLRVGEVIHMEESWYDPDRSVISIPPHSSCDCGLCRHYARQYARKHDLDFEDVLEEYWKVKDGSHRDVHVPTRRDRLIIELYFDIVPYTTVSYSTVNRRVKKIAELTDGVDPDRVYPHMLRATAATHLTWSGIRPPALDQQFGWQDEKTKERYAQKTGWRVKQDFDRIFGRNSRPPKKIREDPPTYEECRPDSRAERIRVESWAVDTSVSSHPRTRDEEPLIHDIDDFEDVHA
;
A
#
# COMPACT_ATOMS: atom_id res chain seq x y z
N MET A 1 -0.13 4.93 2.44
CA MET A 1 -1.17 3.89 2.21
C MET A 1 -0.73 2.47 2.59
N MET A 2 0.25 1.84 1.93
CA MET A 2 0.63 0.43 2.20
C MET A 2 1.08 0.14 3.65
N GLY A 3 1.93 1.01 4.22
CA GLY A 3 2.53 0.81 5.55
C GLY A 3 1.61 1.09 6.75
N ARG A 4 0.43 1.67 6.52
CA ARG A 4 -0.54 2.04 7.58
C ARG A 4 -1.89 1.38 7.39
N LEU A 5 -2.47 1.53 6.20
CA LEU A 5 -3.76 0.94 5.83
C LEU A 5 -3.62 -0.51 5.39
N GLY A 6 -2.43 -0.92 4.97
CA GLY A 6 -2.17 -2.29 4.57
C GLY A 6 -2.52 -2.61 3.12
N LEU A 7 -2.76 -1.63 2.24
CA LEU A 7 -3.04 -1.89 0.83
C LEU A 7 -1.92 -2.71 0.16
N ARG A 8 -2.30 -3.57 -0.79
CA ARG A 8 -1.34 -4.20 -1.71
C ARG A 8 -0.85 -3.14 -2.70
N VAL A 9 0.38 -3.25 -3.17
CA VAL A 9 0.89 -2.34 -4.22
C VAL A 9 0.03 -2.39 -5.50
N GLY A 10 -0.48 -3.57 -5.86
CA GLY A 10 -1.44 -3.70 -6.96
C GLY A 10 -2.78 -3.01 -6.67
N GLU A 11 -3.19 -2.83 -5.42
CA GLU A 11 -4.37 -2.02 -5.09
C GLU A 11 -4.03 -0.53 -5.19
N VAL A 12 -2.85 -0.11 -4.74
CA VAL A 12 -2.42 1.29 -4.80
C VAL A 12 -2.31 1.79 -6.24
N ILE A 13 -1.58 1.09 -7.11
CA ILE A 13 -1.31 1.58 -8.48
C ILE A 13 -2.54 1.55 -9.39
N HIS A 14 -3.61 0.85 -8.99
CA HIS A 14 -4.88 0.77 -9.74
C HIS A 14 -6.00 1.55 -9.04
N MET A 15 -5.71 2.15 -7.88
CA MET A 15 -6.72 2.84 -7.10
C MET A 15 -7.26 4.02 -7.91
N GLU A 16 -8.56 4.09 -8.07
CA GLU A 16 -9.28 5.24 -8.64
C GLU A 16 -9.83 6.12 -7.52
N GLU A 17 -10.04 7.41 -7.81
CA GLU A 17 -10.67 8.34 -6.86
C GLU A 17 -12.04 7.84 -6.38
N SER A 18 -12.80 7.24 -7.30
CA SER A 18 -14.13 6.66 -7.07
C SER A 18 -14.15 5.56 -6.01
N TRP A 19 -13.01 4.94 -5.69
CA TRP A 19 -12.92 3.89 -4.68
C TRP A 19 -12.92 4.49 -3.27
N TYR A 20 -12.51 5.75 -3.10
CA TYR A 20 -12.45 6.40 -1.79
C TYR A 20 -13.75 7.13 -1.48
N ASP A 21 -14.40 6.71 -0.39
CA ASP A 21 -15.57 7.37 0.18
C ASP A 21 -15.14 8.14 1.44
N PRO A 22 -15.04 9.48 1.39
CA PRO A 22 -14.57 10.28 2.51
C PRO A 22 -15.58 10.31 3.66
N ASP A 23 -16.88 10.28 3.37
CA ASP A 23 -17.96 10.32 4.36
C ASP A 23 -17.96 9.05 5.22
N ARG A 24 -17.77 7.89 4.57
CA ARG A 24 -17.63 6.60 5.26
C ARG A 24 -16.21 6.35 5.74
N SER A 25 -15.23 7.14 5.31
CA SER A 25 -13.79 6.96 5.58
C SER A 25 -13.32 5.55 5.23
N VAL A 26 -13.62 5.12 4.01
CA VAL A 26 -13.23 3.80 3.49
C VAL A 26 -12.71 3.90 2.05
N ILE A 27 -11.78 3.00 1.72
CA ILE A 27 -11.43 2.68 0.33
C ILE A 27 -12.11 1.37 -0.02
N SER A 28 -13.05 1.41 -0.95
CA SER A 28 -13.81 0.26 -1.46
C SER A 28 -13.02 -0.42 -2.56
N ILE A 29 -12.30 -1.50 -2.24
CA ILE A 29 -11.53 -2.25 -3.23
C ILE A 29 -12.49 -3.12 -4.05
N PRO A 30 -12.66 -2.85 -5.37
CA PRO A 30 -13.63 -3.59 -6.17
C PRO A 30 -13.11 -5.00 -6.50
N PRO A 31 -14.02 -5.93 -6.88
CA PRO A 31 -13.61 -7.25 -7.35
C PRO A 31 -12.80 -7.18 -8.65
N HIS A 32 -13.12 -6.19 -9.49
CA HIS A 32 -12.54 -5.96 -10.81
C HIS A 32 -12.52 -4.44 -11.11
N SER A 33 -11.61 -4.01 -11.95
CA SER A 33 -11.55 -2.66 -12.56
C SER A 33 -10.85 -2.79 -13.90
N SER A 34 -11.35 -2.06 -14.90
CA SER A 34 -10.74 -2.03 -16.22
C SER A 34 -9.36 -1.37 -16.15
N CYS A 35 -8.31 -2.11 -16.50
CA CYS A 35 -6.96 -1.55 -16.54
C CYS A 35 -6.09 -2.23 -17.60
N ASP A 36 -5.36 -1.41 -18.35
CA ASP A 36 -4.45 -1.84 -19.41
C ASP A 36 -3.00 -1.43 -19.15
N CYS A 37 -2.64 -1.19 -17.88
CA CYS A 37 -1.27 -0.82 -17.52
C CYS A 37 -0.26 -1.93 -17.88
N GLY A 38 1.03 -1.59 -17.90
CA GLY A 38 2.10 -2.54 -18.23
C GLY A 38 2.07 -3.83 -17.39
N LEU A 39 1.65 -3.74 -16.13
CA LEU A 39 1.48 -4.91 -15.26
C LEU A 39 0.34 -5.82 -15.72
N CYS A 40 -0.83 -5.24 -16.00
CA CYS A 40 -2.02 -5.97 -16.46
C CYS A 40 -1.75 -6.61 -17.82
N ARG A 41 -1.20 -5.86 -18.79
CA ARG A 41 -0.80 -6.40 -20.10
C ARG A 41 0.18 -7.55 -19.97
N HIS A 42 1.21 -7.41 -19.13
CA HIS A 42 2.22 -8.46 -18.94
C HIS A 42 1.58 -9.77 -18.48
N TYR A 43 0.76 -9.71 -17.45
CA TYR A 43 0.17 -10.92 -16.92
C TYR A 43 -0.99 -11.47 -17.76
N ALA A 44 -1.80 -10.60 -18.37
CA ALA A 44 -2.83 -11.00 -19.31
C ALA A 44 -2.22 -11.81 -20.46
N ARG A 45 -1.09 -11.37 -21.03
CA ARG A 45 -0.33 -12.14 -22.03
C ARG A 45 0.14 -13.50 -21.51
N GLN A 46 0.65 -13.56 -20.28
CA GLN A 46 1.08 -14.82 -19.69
C GLN A 46 -0.08 -15.79 -19.48
N TYR A 47 -1.22 -15.28 -19.03
CA TYR A 47 -2.42 -16.06 -18.80
C TYR A 47 -3.02 -16.56 -20.12
N ALA A 48 -3.21 -15.66 -21.09
CA ALA A 48 -3.71 -15.97 -22.42
C ALA A 48 -2.87 -17.08 -23.09
N ARG A 49 -1.53 -16.94 -23.08
CA ARG A 49 -0.62 -17.97 -23.62
C ARG A 49 -0.72 -19.32 -22.91
N LYS A 50 -0.90 -19.31 -21.59
CA LYS A 50 -0.97 -20.54 -20.79
C LYS A 50 -2.29 -21.29 -21.03
N HIS A 51 -3.35 -20.57 -21.32
CA HIS A 51 -4.72 -21.09 -21.42
C HIS A 51 -5.27 -21.13 -22.85
N ASP A 52 -4.46 -20.76 -23.85
CA ASP A 52 -4.83 -20.67 -25.27
C ASP A 52 -6.09 -19.80 -25.51
N LEU A 53 -6.08 -18.62 -24.89
CA LEU A 53 -7.15 -17.62 -24.97
C LEU A 53 -6.69 -16.40 -25.77
N ASP A 54 -7.63 -15.60 -26.25
CA ASP A 54 -7.33 -14.29 -26.85
C ASP A 54 -6.78 -13.31 -25.79
N PHE A 55 -5.81 -12.50 -26.18
CA PHE A 55 -5.17 -11.57 -25.25
C PHE A 55 -6.06 -10.39 -24.87
N GLU A 56 -6.81 -9.83 -25.82
CA GLU A 56 -7.65 -8.65 -25.57
C GLU A 56 -8.83 -9.03 -24.67
N ASP A 57 -9.46 -10.20 -24.92
CA ASP A 57 -10.51 -10.75 -24.06
C ASP A 57 -10.00 -10.96 -22.61
N VAL A 58 -8.77 -11.44 -22.47
CA VAL A 58 -8.16 -11.65 -21.14
C VAL A 58 -7.79 -10.32 -20.48
N LEU A 59 -7.33 -9.34 -21.25
CA LEU A 59 -6.88 -8.04 -20.73
C LEU A 59 -8.03 -7.25 -20.12
N GLU A 60 -9.18 -7.24 -20.78
CA GLU A 60 -10.40 -6.54 -20.33
C GLU A 60 -10.82 -6.98 -18.91
N GLU A 61 -10.61 -8.26 -18.60
CA GLU A 61 -10.98 -8.90 -17.33
C GLU A 61 -9.79 -9.12 -16.38
N TYR A 62 -8.59 -8.64 -16.74
CA TYR A 62 -7.37 -9.12 -16.08
C TYR A 62 -7.20 -8.55 -14.67
N TRP A 63 -7.41 -7.24 -14.49
CA TRP A 63 -7.22 -6.66 -13.17
C TRP A 63 -8.38 -7.05 -12.27
N LYS A 64 -8.12 -8.06 -11.45
CA LYS A 64 -9.00 -8.49 -10.37
C LYS A 64 -8.22 -8.70 -9.10
N VAL A 65 -8.88 -8.44 -7.98
CA VAL A 65 -8.35 -8.91 -6.70
C VAL A 65 -8.39 -10.44 -6.66
N LYS A 66 -7.53 -11.04 -5.83
CA LYS A 66 -7.65 -12.47 -5.52
C LYS A 66 -9.07 -12.76 -5.05
N ASP A 67 -9.67 -13.86 -5.51
CA ASP A 67 -11.04 -14.25 -5.16
C ASP A 67 -11.34 -14.07 -3.66
N GLY A 68 -12.46 -13.41 -3.38
CA GLY A 68 -12.89 -13.06 -2.03
C GLY A 68 -12.09 -11.95 -1.32
N SER A 69 -11.15 -11.27 -2.00
CA SER A 69 -10.31 -10.21 -1.39
C SER A 69 -10.79 -8.79 -1.64
N HIS A 70 -11.93 -8.60 -2.33
CA HIS A 70 -12.62 -7.31 -2.43
C HIS A 70 -13.15 -6.94 -1.05
N ARG A 71 -13.04 -5.66 -0.67
CA ARG A 71 -13.32 -5.22 0.70
C ARG A 71 -13.29 -3.71 0.85
N ASP A 72 -13.96 -3.23 1.87
CA ASP A 72 -13.76 -1.89 2.40
C ASP A 72 -12.55 -1.88 3.34
N VAL A 73 -11.62 -0.99 3.06
CA VAL A 73 -10.41 -0.72 3.85
C VAL A 73 -10.65 0.56 4.64
N HIS A 74 -10.68 0.48 5.97
CA HIS A 74 -10.95 1.65 6.80
C HIS A 74 -9.78 2.64 6.80
N VAL A 75 -10.09 3.93 6.75
CA VAL A 75 -9.16 5.08 6.74
C VAL A 75 -9.35 5.89 8.03
N PRO A 76 -8.62 5.58 9.11
CA PRO A 76 -8.99 6.05 10.44
C PRO A 76 -8.55 7.47 10.78
N THR A 77 -7.41 7.95 10.26
CA THR A 77 -6.79 9.19 10.74
C THR A 77 -6.81 10.31 9.69
N ARG A 78 -6.76 11.58 10.13
CA ARG A 78 -6.59 12.74 9.23
C ARG A 78 -5.38 12.57 8.32
N ARG A 79 -4.25 12.08 8.86
CA ARG A 79 -3.05 11.80 8.07
C ARG A 79 -3.32 10.83 6.93
N ASP A 80 -4.09 9.77 7.18
CA ASP A 80 -4.36 8.76 6.16
C ASP A 80 -5.22 9.32 5.02
N ARG A 81 -6.23 10.14 5.34
CA ARG A 81 -7.07 10.85 4.36
C ARG A 81 -6.26 11.82 3.50
N LEU A 82 -5.46 12.66 4.13
CA LEU A 82 -4.62 13.64 3.44
C LEU A 82 -3.57 12.97 2.53
N ILE A 83 -3.05 11.79 2.89
CA ILE A 83 -2.16 11.02 2.02
C ILE A 83 -2.89 10.48 0.77
N ILE A 84 -4.19 10.17 0.87
CA ILE A 84 -5.01 9.72 -0.26
C ILE A 84 -5.29 10.90 -1.19
N GLU A 85 -5.68 12.04 -0.63
CA GLU A 85 -5.88 13.30 -1.38
C GLU A 85 -4.61 13.67 -2.16
N LEU A 86 -3.46 13.76 -1.48
CA LEU A 86 -2.16 14.04 -2.12
C LEU A 86 -1.77 13.00 -3.17
N TYR A 87 -2.16 11.73 -2.98
CA TYR A 87 -1.87 10.70 -3.96
C TYR A 87 -2.62 10.99 -5.27
N PHE A 88 -3.88 11.38 -5.18
CA PHE A 88 -4.70 11.70 -6.35
C PHE A 88 -4.36 13.05 -6.98
N ASP A 89 -3.88 14.02 -6.19
CA ASP A 89 -3.40 15.30 -6.71
C ASP A 89 -2.08 15.17 -7.49
N ILE A 90 -1.16 14.31 -7.02
CA ILE A 90 0.23 14.28 -7.52
C ILE A 90 0.46 13.13 -8.51
N VAL A 91 -0.24 12.01 -8.36
CA VAL A 91 0.05 10.79 -9.13
C VAL A 91 -0.90 10.67 -10.31
N PRO A 92 -0.39 10.74 -11.55
CA PRO A 92 -1.22 10.48 -12.73
C PRO A 92 -1.59 9.00 -12.80
N TYR A 93 -2.88 8.73 -13.01
CA TYR A 93 -3.52 7.43 -12.80
C TYR A 93 -3.22 6.33 -13.84
N THR A 94 -2.27 6.53 -14.74
CA THR A 94 -2.04 5.59 -15.85
C THR A 94 -0.58 5.20 -16.02
N THR A 95 0.34 5.77 -15.24
CA THR A 95 1.79 5.69 -15.55
C THR A 95 2.62 5.02 -14.47
N VAL A 96 2.07 4.76 -13.28
CA VAL A 96 2.88 4.22 -12.19
C VAL A 96 2.95 2.70 -12.24
N SER A 97 4.09 2.20 -12.70
CA SER A 97 4.37 0.77 -12.65
C SER A 97 4.71 0.29 -11.23
N TYR A 98 4.52 -1.01 -11.00
CA TYR A 98 4.96 -1.68 -9.77
C TYR A 98 6.45 -1.41 -9.50
N SER A 99 7.27 -1.42 -10.57
CA SER A 99 8.72 -1.27 -10.50
C SER A 99 9.09 0.13 -9.99
N THR A 100 8.36 1.16 -10.45
CA THR A 100 8.48 2.54 -9.98
C THR A 100 8.13 2.67 -8.51
N VAL A 101 7.03 2.05 -8.03
CA VAL A 101 6.70 2.07 -6.60
C VAL A 101 7.81 1.42 -5.76
N ASN A 102 8.33 0.27 -6.19
CA ASN A 102 9.38 -0.42 -5.46
C ASN A 102 10.67 0.41 -5.38
N ARG A 103 11.07 1.03 -6.52
CA ARG A 103 12.22 1.93 -6.59
C ARG A 103 12.05 3.14 -5.68
N ARG A 104 10.90 3.83 -5.74
CA ARG A 104 10.61 5.00 -4.87
C ARG A 104 10.61 4.64 -3.39
N VAL A 105 9.99 3.52 -3.01
CA VAL A 105 9.97 3.02 -1.63
C VAL A 105 11.38 2.72 -1.12
N LYS A 106 12.24 2.12 -1.96
CA LYS A 106 13.66 1.91 -1.62
C LYS A 106 14.43 3.22 -1.51
N LYS A 107 14.26 4.15 -2.44
CA LYS A 107 14.95 5.45 -2.39
C LYS A 107 14.58 6.22 -1.12
N ILE A 108 13.30 6.22 -0.75
CA ILE A 108 12.86 6.82 0.51
C ILE A 108 13.55 6.16 1.71
N ALA A 109 13.74 4.85 1.70
CA ALA A 109 14.45 4.14 2.76
C ALA A 109 15.93 4.53 2.83
N GLU A 110 16.63 4.69 1.70
CA GLU A 110 18.02 5.17 1.64
C GLU A 110 18.16 6.58 2.24
N LEU A 111 17.13 7.42 2.08
CA LEU A 111 17.08 8.78 2.59
C LEU A 111 16.59 8.89 4.04
N THR A 112 16.25 7.78 4.70
CA THR A 112 15.67 7.78 6.05
C THR A 112 16.61 7.16 7.06
N ASP A 113 17.08 7.98 8.01
CA ASP A 113 17.95 7.52 9.09
C ASP A 113 17.33 6.36 9.89
N GLY A 114 18.15 5.33 10.14
CA GLY A 114 17.75 4.15 10.92
C GLY A 114 16.84 3.17 10.17
N VAL A 115 16.63 3.36 8.87
CA VAL A 115 15.90 2.43 8.01
C VAL A 115 16.88 1.70 7.11
N ASP A 116 16.81 0.37 7.12
CA ASP A 116 17.61 -0.49 6.24
C ASP A 116 16.90 -0.65 4.88
N PRO A 117 17.43 -0.07 3.78
CA PRO A 117 16.79 -0.09 2.47
C PRO A 117 16.69 -1.49 1.86
N ASP A 118 17.53 -2.45 2.26
CA ASP A 118 17.45 -3.83 1.78
C ASP A 118 16.25 -4.58 2.34
N ARG A 119 15.74 -4.11 3.48
CA ARG A 119 14.57 -4.70 4.15
C ARG A 119 13.27 -4.01 3.78
N VAL A 120 13.33 -2.94 2.99
CA VAL A 120 12.17 -2.13 2.65
C VAL A 120 11.68 -2.44 1.23
N TYR A 121 10.46 -2.96 1.15
CA TYR A 121 9.73 -3.23 -0.08
C TYR A 121 8.21 -3.21 0.20
N PRO A 122 7.36 -3.03 -0.82
CA PRO A 122 5.91 -2.85 -0.64
C PRO A 122 5.23 -3.91 0.25
N HIS A 123 5.59 -5.19 0.08
CA HIS A 123 5.00 -6.26 0.87
C HIS A 123 5.44 -6.24 2.34
N MET A 124 6.67 -5.79 2.64
CA MET A 124 7.12 -5.57 4.02
C MET A 124 6.31 -4.45 4.68
N LEU A 125 6.06 -3.33 3.98
CA LEU A 125 5.24 -2.24 4.53
C LEU A 125 3.84 -2.74 4.92
N ARG A 126 3.22 -3.56 4.07
CA ARG A 126 1.94 -4.19 4.38
C ARG A 126 2.02 -5.14 5.58
N ALA A 127 3.08 -5.93 5.71
CA ALA A 127 3.30 -6.80 6.88
C ALA A 127 3.50 -5.99 8.17
N THR A 128 4.15 -4.82 8.07
CA THR A 128 4.30 -3.86 9.17
C THR A 128 2.94 -3.30 9.58
N ALA A 129 2.08 -2.91 8.63
CA ALA A 129 0.71 -2.48 8.92
C ALA A 129 -0.10 -3.57 9.66
N ALA A 130 -0.02 -4.81 9.17
CA ALA A 130 -0.69 -5.95 9.80
C ALA A 130 -0.22 -6.19 11.23
N THR A 131 1.10 -6.19 11.44
CA THR A 131 1.70 -6.33 12.78
C THR A 131 1.26 -5.18 13.67
N HIS A 132 1.34 -3.95 13.17
CA HIS A 132 0.96 -2.74 13.90
C HIS A 132 -0.49 -2.78 14.38
N LEU A 133 -1.46 -3.00 13.48
CA LEU A 133 -2.88 -3.07 13.83
C LEU A 133 -3.20 -4.24 14.77
N THR A 134 -2.50 -5.35 14.58
CA THR A 134 -2.61 -6.51 15.45
C THR A 134 -2.16 -6.18 16.89
N TRP A 135 -1.05 -5.45 17.04
CA TRP A 135 -0.54 -5.01 18.35
C TRP A 135 -1.37 -3.87 18.96
N SER A 136 -2.11 -3.10 18.14
CA SER A 136 -3.13 -2.17 18.62
C SER A 136 -4.36 -2.85 19.23
N GLY A 137 -4.53 -4.17 19.04
CA GLY A 137 -5.68 -4.91 19.54
C GLY A 137 -6.87 -5.00 18.59
N ILE A 138 -6.66 -4.75 17.29
CA ILE A 138 -7.67 -5.07 16.28
C ILE A 138 -7.88 -6.59 16.27
N ARG A 139 -9.15 -6.99 16.31
CA ARG A 139 -9.55 -8.40 16.35
C ARG A 139 -9.36 -9.07 14.98
N PRO A 140 -9.08 -10.38 14.93
CA PRO A 140 -8.85 -11.09 13.67
C PRO A 140 -9.90 -10.87 12.58
N PRO A 141 -11.23 -10.88 12.85
CA PRO A 141 -12.22 -10.63 11.79
C PRO A 141 -12.10 -9.23 11.14
N ALA A 142 -11.72 -8.21 11.93
CA ALA A 142 -11.50 -6.87 11.40
C ALA A 142 -10.17 -6.78 10.62
N LEU A 143 -9.15 -7.56 11.00
CA LEU A 143 -7.93 -7.71 10.19
C LEU A 143 -8.24 -8.41 8.87
N ASP A 144 -9.09 -9.44 8.88
CA ASP A 144 -9.52 -10.13 7.66
C ASP A 144 -10.19 -9.16 6.69
N GLN A 145 -11.09 -8.31 7.19
CA GLN A 145 -11.72 -7.24 6.41
C GLN A 145 -10.70 -6.19 5.93
N GLN A 146 -9.80 -5.71 6.80
CA GLN A 146 -8.84 -4.66 6.43
C GLN A 146 -7.85 -5.16 5.36
N PHE A 147 -7.35 -6.38 5.49
CA PHE A 147 -6.29 -6.93 4.64
C PHE A 147 -6.83 -7.82 3.50
N GLY A 148 -8.07 -8.30 3.55
CA GLY A 148 -8.57 -9.26 2.56
C GLY A 148 -7.81 -10.58 2.69
N TRP A 149 -7.71 -11.08 3.91
CA TRP A 149 -7.10 -12.37 4.21
C TRP A 149 -8.14 -13.48 4.16
N GLN A 150 -7.84 -14.51 3.38
CA GLN A 150 -8.69 -15.70 3.25
C GLN A 150 -8.09 -16.93 3.94
N ASP A 151 -6.77 -16.92 4.19
CA ASP A 151 -6.04 -18.05 4.75
C ASP A 151 -5.72 -17.84 6.23
N GLU A 152 -6.23 -18.75 7.07
CA GLU A 152 -6.02 -18.76 8.52
C GLU A 152 -4.53 -18.84 8.89
N LYS A 153 -3.70 -19.55 8.12
CA LYS A 153 -2.25 -19.64 8.40
C LYS A 153 -1.54 -18.30 8.27
N THR A 154 -2.03 -17.41 7.42
CA THR A 154 -1.50 -16.05 7.30
C THR A 154 -1.77 -15.26 8.58
N LYS A 155 -2.93 -15.50 9.21
CA LYS A 155 -3.36 -14.83 10.44
C LYS A 155 -2.51 -15.26 11.63
N GLU A 156 -2.24 -16.56 11.76
CA GLU A 156 -1.43 -17.14 12.85
C GLU A 156 -0.04 -16.50 12.98
N ARG A 157 0.58 -16.09 11.86
CA ARG A 157 1.89 -15.42 11.85
C ARG A 157 1.88 -14.10 12.62
N TYR A 158 0.77 -13.37 12.56
CA TYR A 158 0.59 -12.11 13.28
C TYR A 158 -0.09 -12.32 14.64
N ALA A 159 -0.94 -13.35 14.73
CA ALA A 159 -1.66 -13.77 15.91
C ALA A 159 -0.79 -14.58 16.88
N GLN A 160 0.28 -13.97 17.44
CA GLN A 160 1.03 -14.63 18.51
C GLN A 160 0.10 -14.91 19.70
N LYS A 161 -0.05 -16.20 20.05
CA LYS A 161 -0.73 -16.68 21.26
C LYS A 161 0.05 -16.21 22.49
N THR A 162 -0.27 -15.01 22.96
CA THR A 162 0.39 -14.38 24.11
C THR A 162 -0.64 -14.14 25.19
N GLY A 163 -0.24 -14.33 26.46
CA GLY A 163 -1.09 -13.97 27.61
C GLY A 163 -1.49 -12.48 27.60
N TRP A 164 -0.73 -11.65 26.90
CA TRP A 164 -1.06 -10.25 26.65
C TRP A 164 -2.42 -10.07 25.94
N ARG A 165 -2.73 -10.85 24.90
CA ARG A 165 -4.02 -10.74 24.19
C ARG A 165 -5.19 -11.12 25.09
N VAL A 166 -5.03 -12.20 25.84
CA VAL A 166 -6.01 -12.64 26.83
C VAL A 166 -6.24 -11.51 27.83
N LYS A 167 -5.17 -10.89 28.36
CA LYS A 167 -5.30 -9.73 29.23
C LYS A 167 -6.04 -8.57 28.56
N GLN A 168 -5.73 -8.23 27.31
CA GLN A 168 -6.38 -7.14 26.58
C GLN A 168 -7.88 -7.41 26.37
N ASP A 169 -8.26 -8.64 26.04
CA ASP A 169 -9.67 -9.02 25.87
C ASP A 169 -10.42 -9.01 27.20
N PHE A 170 -9.82 -9.53 28.28
CA PHE A 170 -10.39 -9.41 29.63
C PHE A 170 -10.55 -7.94 30.02
N ASP A 171 -9.52 -7.12 29.85
CA ASP A 171 -9.59 -5.72 30.22
C ASP A 171 -10.68 -5.01 29.41
N ARG A 172 -10.82 -5.29 28.11
CA ARG A 172 -11.90 -4.77 27.26
C ARG A 172 -13.30 -5.19 27.73
N ILE A 173 -13.50 -6.49 27.99
CA ILE A 173 -14.80 -7.06 28.42
C ILE A 173 -15.21 -6.52 29.79
N PHE A 174 -14.26 -6.37 30.70
CA PHE A 174 -14.52 -5.93 32.07
C PHE A 174 -14.36 -4.41 32.26
N GLY A 175 -14.27 -3.63 31.17
CA GLY A 175 -14.18 -2.17 31.22
C GLY A 175 -12.92 -1.64 31.92
N ARG A 176 -11.87 -2.44 32.01
CA ARG A 176 -10.58 -2.04 32.58
C ARG A 176 -9.78 -1.28 31.52
N ASN A 177 -9.13 -0.21 31.93
CA ASN A 177 -8.20 0.53 31.07
C ASN A 177 -6.94 -0.31 30.81
N SER A 178 -6.99 -1.19 29.80
CA SER A 178 -5.75 -1.75 29.23
C SER A 178 -5.12 -0.72 28.32
N ARG A 179 -3.86 -0.37 28.62
CA ARG A 179 -3.02 0.31 27.65
C ARG A 179 -2.29 -0.76 26.83
N PRO A 180 -2.33 -0.70 25.49
CA PRO A 180 -1.47 -1.56 24.69
C PRO A 180 0.00 -1.33 25.07
N PRO A 181 0.87 -2.36 24.94
CA PRO A 181 2.21 -2.40 25.53
C PRO A 181 3.17 -1.42 24.88
N LYS A 182 2.79 -0.83 23.73
CA LYS A 182 3.35 0.41 23.19
C LYS A 182 2.21 1.28 22.70
N LYS A 183 2.21 2.57 23.08
CA LYS A 183 1.33 3.56 22.45
C LYS A 183 1.78 3.72 21.01
N ILE A 184 0.97 3.19 20.11
CA ILE A 184 0.90 3.70 18.75
C ILE A 184 0.34 5.12 18.84
N ARG A 185 0.87 6.05 18.06
CA ARG A 185 0.30 7.40 17.98
C ARG A 185 -1.11 7.26 17.41
N GLU A 186 -2.11 7.50 18.26
CA GLU A 186 -3.54 7.52 17.88
C GLU A 186 -3.73 8.51 16.73
N ASP A 187 -3.16 9.71 16.88
CA ASP A 187 -3.03 10.72 15.84
C ASP A 187 -1.55 10.93 15.49
N PRO A 188 -1.03 10.30 14.42
CA PRO A 188 0.29 10.63 13.90
C PRO A 188 0.26 12.03 13.28
N PRO A 189 1.39 12.77 13.30
CA PRO A 189 1.47 14.06 12.62
C PRO A 189 1.13 13.89 11.13
N THR A 190 0.38 14.79 10.55
CA THR A 190 0.03 14.83 9.14
C THR A 190 1.24 15.12 8.25
N TYR A 191 1.09 14.98 6.93
CA TYR A 191 2.16 15.36 6.01
C TYR A 191 2.52 16.85 6.15
N GLU A 192 1.52 17.72 6.32
CA GLU A 192 1.70 19.15 6.54
C GLU A 192 2.54 19.41 7.79
N GLU A 193 2.20 18.76 8.91
CA GLU A 193 2.95 18.90 10.17
C GLU A 193 4.38 18.33 10.09
N CYS A 194 4.60 17.32 9.24
CA CYS A 194 5.93 16.74 9.04
C CYS A 194 6.78 17.50 8.02
N ARG A 195 6.18 18.31 7.13
CA ARG A 195 6.88 18.93 6.01
C ARG A 195 7.39 20.31 6.42
N PRO A 196 8.71 20.57 6.37
CA PRO A 196 9.23 21.91 6.60
C PRO A 196 8.66 22.91 5.58
N ASP A 197 8.29 24.10 6.07
CA ASP A 197 7.81 25.21 5.22
C ASP A 197 8.92 25.67 4.28
N SER A 198 10.15 25.80 4.81
CA SER A 198 11.32 26.21 4.05
C SER A 198 11.80 25.11 3.10
N ARG A 199 11.93 25.42 1.81
CA ARG A 199 12.54 24.52 0.82
C ARG A 199 13.98 24.14 1.18
N ALA A 200 14.71 25.00 1.89
CA ALA A 200 16.09 24.74 2.30
C ALA A 200 16.20 23.65 3.38
N GLU A 201 15.15 23.44 4.17
CA GLU A 201 15.10 22.43 5.24
C GLU A 201 14.56 21.08 4.74
N ARG A 202 14.05 21.02 3.51
CA ARG A 202 13.58 19.78 2.89
C ARG A 202 14.76 18.97 2.39
N ILE A 203 14.65 17.64 2.49
CA ILE A 203 15.61 16.71 1.89
C ILE A 203 15.66 16.98 0.38
N ARG A 204 16.84 17.35 -0.11
CA ARG A 204 17.10 17.48 -1.55
C ARG A 204 17.44 16.10 -2.10
N VAL A 205 16.64 15.67 -3.07
CA VAL A 205 16.87 14.41 -3.78
C VAL A 205 17.54 14.76 -5.10
N GLU A 206 18.83 14.50 -5.21
CA GLU A 206 19.61 14.77 -6.43
C GLU A 206 19.28 13.79 -7.55
N SER A 207 18.88 12.56 -7.19
CA SER A 207 18.44 11.53 -8.12
C SER A 207 17.43 10.60 -7.47
N TRP A 208 16.45 10.16 -8.25
CA TRP A 208 15.50 9.11 -7.87
C TRP A 208 15.98 7.70 -8.22
N ALA A 209 17.19 7.57 -8.77
CA ALA A 209 17.85 6.28 -8.91
C ALA A 209 18.15 5.68 -7.53
N VAL A 210 17.96 4.37 -7.42
CA VAL A 210 18.23 3.61 -6.20
C VAL A 210 19.67 3.13 -6.27
N ASP A 211 20.46 3.43 -5.24
CA ASP A 211 21.87 3.04 -5.17
C ASP A 211 22.01 1.56 -4.79
N THR A 212 21.02 1.05 -4.06
CA THR A 212 20.88 -0.35 -3.67
C THR A 212 20.30 -1.21 -4.79
N SER A 213 20.75 -2.47 -4.88
CA SER A 213 20.15 -3.43 -5.80
C SER A 213 18.63 -3.54 -5.58
N VAL A 214 17.88 -3.32 -6.66
CA VAL A 214 16.45 -3.61 -6.68
C VAL A 214 16.33 -5.01 -7.24
N SER A 215 15.82 -5.94 -6.43
CA SER A 215 15.41 -7.25 -6.93
C SER A 215 14.55 -7.05 -8.16
N SER A 216 15.10 -7.39 -9.34
CA SER A 216 14.36 -7.41 -10.58
C SER A 216 13.37 -8.56 -10.44
N HIS A 217 12.15 -8.27 -10.02
CA HIS A 217 11.13 -9.28 -10.14
C HIS A 217 10.96 -9.54 -11.65
N PRO A 218 10.98 -10.77 -12.17
CA PRO A 218 10.73 -11.02 -13.60
C PRO A 218 9.38 -10.46 -14.13
N ARG A 219 8.54 -9.94 -13.23
CA ARG A 219 7.22 -9.35 -13.44
C ARG A 219 7.24 -7.81 -13.49
N THR A 220 8.42 -7.18 -13.49
CA THR A 220 8.62 -5.71 -13.41
C THR A 220 9.40 -5.13 -14.59
N ARG A 221 9.51 -5.86 -15.70
CA ARG A 221 10.06 -5.30 -16.93
C ARG A 221 8.92 -4.56 -17.63
N ASP A 222 8.80 -3.28 -17.35
CA ASP A 222 7.98 -2.38 -18.16
C ASP A 222 8.52 -2.47 -19.60
N GLU A 223 7.65 -2.52 -20.61
CA GLU A 223 8.11 -2.30 -21.99
C GLU A 223 8.68 -0.87 -22.01
N GLU A 224 9.90 -0.69 -22.52
CA GLU A 224 10.60 0.62 -22.55
C GLU A 224 9.74 1.84 -22.93
N PRO A 225 8.72 1.75 -23.82
CA PRO A 225 7.85 2.87 -24.15
C PRO A 225 6.97 3.40 -23.00
N LEU A 226 6.83 2.67 -21.89
CA LEU A 226 5.96 3.01 -20.76
C LEU A 226 6.72 3.57 -19.55
N ILE A 227 8.04 3.75 -19.68
CA ILE A 227 8.87 4.40 -18.66
C ILE A 227 8.87 5.90 -18.95
N HIS A 228 7.98 6.63 -18.28
CA HIS A 228 7.96 8.10 -18.34
C HIS A 228 9.07 8.69 -17.47
N ASP A 229 9.72 9.75 -17.96
CA ASP A 229 10.74 10.47 -17.20
C ASP A 229 10.07 11.42 -16.21
N ILE A 230 10.76 11.76 -15.12
CA ILE A 230 10.17 12.62 -14.08
C ILE A 230 9.94 14.06 -14.57
N ASP A 231 10.76 14.49 -15.54
CA ASP A 231 10.66 15.77 -16.23
C ASP A 231 9.33 15.91 -17.00
N ASP A 232 8.64 14.80 -17.31
CA ASP A 232 7.30 14.81 -17.91
C ASP A 232 6.21 15.32 -16.92
N PHE A 233 6.53 15.48 -15.63
CA PHE A 233 5.58 15.83 -14.57
C PHE A 233 5.96 17.11 -13.78
N GLU A 234 7.10 17.73 -14.05
CA GLU A 234 7.56 18.91 -13.30
C GLU A 234 6.76 20.20 -13.60
N ASP A 235 5.99 20.24 -14.70
CA ASP A 235 5.31 21.46 -15.17
C ASP A 235 3.87 21.68 -14.66
N VAL A 236 3.34 20.83 -13.77
CA VAL A 236 1.91 20.94 -13.38
C VAL A 236 1.68 21.84 -12.15
N HIS A 237 2.71 22.18 -11.36
CA HIS A 237 2.54 22.97 -10.12
C HIS A 237 3.66 23.98 -9.81
N ALA A 238 4.09 24.75 -10.81
CA ALA A 238 4.84 25.99 -10.58
C ALA A 238 3.98 27.05 -9.85
#